data_AF-A0A920RSK0-F1
#
_entry.id   AF-A0A920RSK0-F1
#
_cell.length_a   1.000
_cell.length_b   1.000
_cell.length_c   1.000
_cell.angle_alpha   90.00
_cell.angle_beta   90.00
_cell.angle_gamma   90.00
#
_symmetry.space_group_name_H-M   'P 1'
#
loop_
_entity.id
_entity.type
_entity.pdbx_description
1 polymer ?
#
loop_
_entity_poly.entity_id
_entity_poly.type
_entity_poly.pdbx_seq_one_letter_code
_entity_poly.pdbx_strand_id
1 'polypeptide(L)'
;MPQDSQKSEASQTRVLAPRLLDRNTTYTVATPGLPTQTFRTGPEGLLSGVPAPRVGIYRISEDGSEVARVGAGVLDAGESSLASADLIEPRDEELRVSASTTQIDTDRPLWPTLAWIAFIVLLVEWWYFQKKTVRVSG
;
A
#
# COMPACT_ATOMS: atom_id res chain seq x y z
N MET A 1 -6.84 -28.69 21.62
CA MET A 1 -6.10 -27.50 21.15
C MET A 1 -7.11 -26.52 20.60
N PRO A 2 -7.41 -25.40 21.26
CA PRO A 2 -8.25 -24.36 20.69
C PRO A 2 -7.37 -23.39 19.88
N GLN A 3 -7.74 -23.15 18.63
CA GLN A 3 -7.21 -22.05 17.82
C GLN A 3 -7.91 -20.76 18.27
N ASP A 4 -7.15 -19.84 18.87
CA ASP A 4 -7.62 -18.48 19.11
C ASP A 4 -7.63 -17.73 17.78
N SER A 5 -8.83 -17.58 17.21
CA SER A 5 -9.11 -16.69 16.10
C SER A 5 -8.89 -15.24 16.54
N GLN A 6 -7.71 -14.67 16.26
CA GLN A 6 -7.52 -13.22 16.34
C GLN A 6 -8.30 -12.54 15.22
N LYS A 7 -9.50 -12.09 15.57
CA LYS A 7 -10.37 -11.24 14.76
C LYS A 7 -9.72 -9.86 14.64
N SER A 8 -9.14 -9.55 13.49
CA SER A 8 -8.61 -8.22 13.18
C SER A 8 -9.76 -7.26 12.87
N GLU A 9 -10.09 -6.37 13.81
CA GLU A 9 -11.09 -5.33 13.59
C GLU A 9 -10.43 -4.11 12.92
N ALA A 10 -10.71 -3.93 11.63
CA ALA A 10 -10.30 -2.76 10.87
C ALA A 10 -11.08 -1.53 11.34
N SER A 11 -10.39 -0.59 12.00
CA SER A 11 -10.99 0.68 12.43
C SER A 11 -10.72 1.75 11.38
N GLN A 12 -11.74 2.04 10.57
CA GLN A 12 -11.81 3.25 9.77
C GLN A 12 -11.95 4.44 10.73
N THR A 13 -10.84 5.10 11.11
CA THR A 13 -10.67 6.55 11.38
C THR A 13 -9.50 6.83 12.32
N ARG A 14 -8.40 7.38 11.80
CA ARG A 14 -7.35 8.14 12.54
C ARG A 14 -6.74 7.49 13.80
N VAL A 15 -6.89 6.19 14.04
CA VAL A 15 -6.35 5.48 15.21
C VAL A 15 -5.80 4.13 14.76
N LEU A 16 -4.64 3.74 15.27
CA LEU A 16 -4.04 2.43 14.97
C LEU A 16 -4.86 1.30 15.58
N ALA A 17 -4.86 0.14 14.92
CA ALA A 17 -5.47 -1.07 15.43
C ALA A 17 -4.90 -1.43 16.82
N PRO A 18 -5.75 -1.79 17.80
CA PRO A 18 -5.30 -2.22 19.11
C PRO A 18 -4.34 -3.41 18.99
N ARG A 19 -3.28 -3.42 19.80
CA ARG A 19 -2.28 -4.50 19.79
C ARG A 19 -1.90 -4.91 21.21
N LEU A 20 -1.75 -6.21 21.41
CA LEU A 20 -1.22 -6.76 22.66
C LEU A 20 0.30 -6.59 22.71
N LEU A 21 0.79 -6.03 23.81
CA LEU A 21 2.18 -5.83 24.19
C LEU A 21 2.34 -6.15 25.68
N ASP A 22 3.51 -5.87 26.26
CA ASP A 22 3.73 -6.08 27.70
C ASP A 22 2.85 -5.18 28.55
N ARG A 23 2.49 -5.68 29.74
CA ARG A 23 1.50 -5.08 30.63
C ARG A 23 2.12 -3.96 31.45
N ASN A 24 1.36 -2.89 31.67
CA ASN A 24 1.78 -1.73 32.47
C ASN A 24 3.05 -1.02 31.96
N THR A 25 3.42 -1.25 30.70
CA THR A 25 4.65 -0.79 30.07
C THR A 25 4.40 0.50 29.30
N THR A 26 5.42 1.36 29.29
CA THR A 26 5.40 2.63 28.54
C THR A 26 6.07 2.43 27.18
N TYR A 27 5.31 2.71 26.13
CA TYR A 27 5.77 2.63 24.75
C TYR A 27 5.85 4.01 24.12
N THR A 28 6.83 4.15 23.24
CA THR A 28 7.14 5.34 22.48
C THR A 28 6.78 5.08 21.03
N VAL A 29 5.85 5.85 20.48
CA VAL A 29 5.33 5.69 19.12
C VAL A 29 5.82 6.82 18.23
N ALA A 30 6.71 6.50 17.29
CA ALA A 30 7.17 7.43 16.28
C ALA A 30 6.12 7.52 15.15
N THR A 31 5.64 8.74 14.91
CA THR A 31 4.65 9.04 13.88
C THR A 31 5.33 9.64 12.64
N PRO A 32 4.99 9.22 11.40
CA PRO A 32 5.58 9.79 10.19
C PRO A 32 5.45 11.32 10.12
N GLY A 33 6.57 12.04 10.11
CA GLY A 33 6.59 13.50 9.98
C GLY A 33 5.97 14.26 11.16
N LEU A 34 5.80 13.62 12.32
CA LEU A 34 5.33 14.24 13.56
C LEU A 34 6.22 13.83 14.73
N PRO A 35 6.19 14.61 15.83
CA PRO A 35 6.85 14.22 17.06
C PRO A 35 6.40 12.84 17.54
N THR A 36 7.30 12.17 18.23
CA THR A 36 7.04 10.89 18.87
C THR A 36 6.13 11.09 20.08
N GLN A 37 5.20 10.17 20.30
CA GLN A 37 4.22 10.24 21.39
C GLN A 37 4.33 9.00 22.29
N THR A 38 4.07 9.18 23.58
CA THR A 38 4.22 8.13 24.57
C THR A 38 2.86 7.62 25.02
N PHE A 39 2.69 6.30 25.07
CA PHE A 39 1.47 5.61 25.47
C PHE A 39 1.81 4.53 26.49
N ARG A 40 0.88 4.25 27.41
CA ARG A 40 1.05 3.20 28.42
C ARG A 40 -0.01 2.13 28.23
N THR A 41 0.40 0.86 28.23
CA THR A 41 -0.54 -0.26 28.25
C THR A 41 -1.13 -0.45 29.64
N GLY A 42 -2.39 -0.89 29.69
CA GLY A 42 -3.03 -1.27 30.94
C GLY A 42 -2.60 -2.65 31.44
N PRO A 43 -3.27 -3.17 32.50
CA PRO A 43 -2.99 -4.49 33.08
C PRO A 43 -3.29 -5.67 32.13
N GLU A 44 -4.08 -5.44 31.10
CA GLU A 44 -4.36 -6.35 29.98
C GLU A 44 -3.29 -6.35 28.88
N GLY A 45 -2.34 -5.41 28.91
CA GLY A 45 -1.28 -5.30 27.91
C GLY A 45 -1.75 -4.76 26.57
N LEU A 46 -2.96 -4.21 26.50
CA LEU A 46 -3.52 -3.69 25.26
C LEU A 46 -3.05 -2.25 25.01
N LEU A 47 -2.33 -2.04 23.92
CA LEU A 47 -2.02 -0.72 23.38
C LEU A 47 -3.12 -0.34 22.40
N SER A 48 -3.97 0.62 22.78
CA SER A 48 -5.10 1.09 21.98
C SER A 48 -5.17 2.62 21.98
N GLY A 49 -5.95 3.20 21.06
CA GLY A 49 -6.17 4.66 21.04
C GLY A 49 -5.00 5.49 20.49
N VAL A 50 -3.99 4.86 19.88
CA VAL A 50 -2.83 5.55 19.31
C VAL A 50 -3.26 6.31 18.04
N PRO A 51 -3.18 7.66 18.01
CA PRO A 51 -3.62 8.43 16.85
C PRO A 51 -2.74 8.17 15.61
N ALA A 52 -3.41 7.90 14.49
CA ALA A 52 -2.84 7.75 13.16
C ALA A 52 -3.30 8.88 12.21
N PRO A 53 -2.89 10.15 12.42
CA PRO A 53 -3.33 11.27 11.59
C PRO A 53 -2.69 11.30 10.19
N ARG A 54 -1.63 10.51 9.95
CA ARG A 54 -0.88 10.48 8.69
C ARG A 54 -0.75 9.06 8.19
N VAL A 55 -0.68 8.92 6.88
CA VAL A 55 -0.38 7.66 6.20
C VAL A 55 1.12 7.39 6.32
N GLY A 56 1.49 6.14 6.58
CA GLY A 56 2.88 5.71 6.65
C GLY A 56 3.12 4.68 7.76
N ILE A 57 4.40 4.51 8.10
CA ILE A 57 4.86 3.51 9.06
C ILE A 57 5.01 4.12 10.45
N TYR A 58 4.28 3.56 11.40
CA TYR A 58 4.37 3.86 12.82
C TYR A 58 5.31 2.86 13.49
N ARG A 59 6.26 3.37 14.26
CA ARG A 59 7.25 2.54 14.96
C ARG A 59 6.99 2.61 16.45
N ILE A 60 6.82 1.45 17.09
CA ILE A 60 6.56 1.33 18.52
C ILE A 60 7.84 0.82 19.16
N SER A 61 8.30 1.54 20.18
CA SER A 61 9.53 1.24 20.90
C SER A 61 9.31 1.21 22.40
N GLU A 62 10.03 0.31 23.07
CA GLU A 62 10.17 0.25 24.52
C GLU A 62 11.63 0.55 24.86
N ASP A 63 11.87 1.52 25.75
CA ASP A 63 13.23 1.92 26.17
C ASP A 63 14.23 2.14 25.00
N GLY A 64 13.72 2.64 23.87
CA GLY A 64 14.50 2.90 22.66
C GLY A 64 14.67 1.70 21.71
N SER A 65 14.26 0.49 22.12
CA SER A 65 14.23 -0.71 21.27
C SER A 65 12.91 -0.80 20.51
N GLU A 66 12.94 -1.01 19.19
CA GLU A 66 11.73 -1.22 18.38
C GLU A 66 11.11 -2.59 18.71
N VAL A 67 9.89 -2.57 19.25
CA VAL A 67 9.12 -3.77 19.60
C VAL A 67 8.07 -4.12 18.56
N ALA A 68 7.62 -3.14 17.77
CA ALA A 68 6.65 -3.36 16.71
C ALA A 68 6.66 -2.25 15.65
N ARG A 69 6.17 -2.60 14.47
CA ARG A 69 5.98 -1.70 13.33
C ARG A 69 4.58 -1.89 12.74
N VAL A 70 3.87 -0.79 12.48
CA VAL A 70 2.48 -0.80 12.01
C VAL A 70 2.33 0.16 10.82
N GLY A 71 1.70 -0.29 9.73
CA GLY A 71 1.35 0.57 8.61
C GLY A 71 -0.04 1.18 8.78
N ALA A 72 -0.18 2.47 8.53
CA ALA A 72 -1.46 3.15 8.37
C ALA A 72 -1.60 3.62 6.92
N GLY A 73 -2.60 3.10 6.20
CA GLY A 73 -2.89 3.40 4.78
C GLY A 73 -4.17 4.23 4.60
N VAL A 74 -4.31 4.90 3.45
CA VAL A 74 -5.62 5.47 2.99
C VAL A 74 -6.57 4.34 2.60
N LEU A 75 -6.01 3.26 2.05
CA LEU A 75 -6.74 2.02 1.80
C LEU A 75 -6.76 1.20 3.08
N ASP A 76 -7.96 0.73 3.40
CA ASP A 76 -8.26 -0.16 4.49
C ASP A 76 -7.33 -1.39 4.50
N ALA A 77 -6.83 -1.78 5.68
CA ALA A 77 -6.04 -3.00 5.82
C ALA A 77 -6.86 -4.26 5.50
N GLY A 78 -8.19 -4.16 5.42
CA GLY A 78 -9.10 -5.19 4.94
C GLY A 78 -9.04 -5.46 3.43
N GLU A 79 -8.60 -4.52 2.59
CA GLU A 79 -8.46 -4.75 1.14
C GLU A 79 -7.06 -5.23 0.72
N SER A 80 -6.05 -5.07 1.58
CA SER A 80 -4.68 -5.57 1.38
C SER A 80 -4.20 -6.39 2.56
N SER A 81 -5.05 -7.29 3.06
CA SER A 81 -4.58 -8.42 3.86
C SER A 81 -3.84 -9.40 2.95
N LEU A 82 -2.58 -9.08 2.63
CA LEU A 82 -1.60 -10.11 2.33
C LEU A 82 -1.35 -10.82 3.65
N ALA A 83 -2.11 -11.89 3.91
CA ALA A 83 -1.84 -12.81 5.00
C ALA A 83 -0.33 -13.07 5.05
N SER A 84 0.28 -12.83 6.20
CA SER A 84 1.72 -12.98 6.44
C SER A 84 2.24 -14.27 5.81
N ALA A 85 2.91 -14.16 4.67
CA ALA A 85 3.81 -15.20 4.22
C ALA A 85 5.01 -15.13 5.16
N ASP A 86 5.32 -16.27 5.79
CA ASP A 86 6.34 -16.40 6.84
C ASP A 86 7.76 -16.01 6.38
N LEU A 87 7.96 -15.89 5.06
CA LEU A 87 9.15 -15.31 4.46
C LEU A 87 8.77 -14.57 3.16
N ILE A 88 9.11 -13.29 3.08
CA ILE A 88 9.49 -12.68 1.79
C ILE A 88 11.00 -12.80 1.76
N GLU A 89 11.49 -13.92 1.27
CA GLU A 89 12.91 -14.10 0.99
C GLU A 89 13.16 -13.45 -0.37
N PRO A 90 13.81 -12.27 -0.45
CA PRO A 90 14.24 -11.75 -1.73
C PRO A 90 15.28 -12.75 -2.21
N ARG A 91 14.95 -13.52 -3.25
CA ARG A 91 15.81 -14.58 -3.79
C ARG A 91 17.06 -14.03 -4.50
N ASP A 92 17.28 -12.73 -4.42
CA ASP A 92 18.28 -12.00 -5.16
C ASP A 92 19.12 -11.17 -4.18
N GLU A 93 20.36 -11.60 -3.98
CA GLU A 93 21.40 -10.94 -3.20
C GLU A 93 21.92 -9.63 -3.85
N GLU A 94 21.14 -9.05 -4.77
CA GLU A 94 21.51 -7.90 -5.61
C GLU A 94 20.74 -6.62 -5.29
N LEU A 95 20.00 -6.56 -4.17
CA LEU A 95 19.39 -5.31 -3.66
C LEU A 95 20.38 -4.43 -2.87
N ARG A 96 21.67 -4.56 -3.19
CA ARG A 96 22.70 -3.57 -2.88
C ARG A 96 23.43 -3.26 -4.19
N VAL A 97 23.13 -2.10 -4.77
CA VAL A 97 24.14 -1.07 -5.11
C VAL A 97 23.47 0.06 -5.90
N SER A 98 23.69 1.26 -5.37
CA SER A 98 23.65 2.58 -5.99
C SER A 98 22.36 3.05 -6.67
N ALA A 99 21.81 4.14 -6.14
CA ALA A 99 21.15 5.16 -6.94
C ALA A 99 22.11 5.60 -8.06
N SER A 100 22.15 4.81 -9.14
CA SER A 100 22.92 5.13 -10.32
C SER A 100 22.18 6.26 -11.01
N THR A 101 22.80 7.44 -11.02
CA THR A 101 22.41 8.62 -11.79
C THR A 101 22.58 8.40 -13.30
N THR A 102 22.36 7.19 -13.78
CA THR A 102 22.24 6.89 -15.20
C THR A 102 20.76 6.85 -15.46
N GLN A 103 20.29 7.93 -16.07
CA GLN A 103 18.98 8.02 -16.69
C GLN A 103 18.83 6.80 -17.59
N ILE A 104 18.13 5.78 -17.09
CA ILE A 104 17.77 4.65 -17.94
C ILE A 104 16.93 5.28 -19.03
N ASP A 105 17.38 5.14 -20.27
CA ASP A 105 16.59 5.45 -21.47
C ASP A 105 15.49 4.38 -21.55
N THR A 106 14.62 4.37 -20.54
CA THR A 106 13.54 3.42 -20.31
C THR A 106 12.28 4.02 -20.89
N ASP A 107 11.74 3.24 -21.81
CA ASP A 107 10.40 3.31 -22.36
C ASP A 107 10.12 4.53 -23.22
N ARG A 108 10.52 4.44 -24.51
CA ARG A 108 9.71 5.08 -25.54
C ARG A 108 8.32 4.44 -25.46
N PRO A 109 7.27 5.17 -25.04
CA PRO A 109 5.96 4.57 -24.90
C PRO A 109 5.52 4.16 -26.30
N LEU A 110 5.35 2.86 -26.55
CA LEU A 110 4.81 2.33 -27.82
C LEU A 110 3.31 2.65 -27.98
N TRP A 111 2.70 3.09 -26.88
CA TRP A 111 1.28 3.37 -26.74
C TRP A 111 0.74 4.43 -27.70
N PRO A 112 1.40 5.60 -27.90
CA PRO A 112 0.92 6.60 -28.85
C PRO A 112 0.97 6.09 -30.29
N THR A 113 1.96 5.27 -30.65
CA THR A 113 2.04 4.65 -31.98
C THR A 113 0.91 3.67 -32.22
N LEU A 114 0.62 2.81 -31.23
CA LEU A 114 -0.49 1.87 -31.32
C LEU A 114 -1.85 2.58 -31.38
N ALA A 115 -2.03 3.64 -30.57
CA ALA A 115 -3.23 4.46 -30.58
C ALA A 115 -3.47 5.13 -31.94
N TRP A 116 -2.40 5.63 -32.59
CA TRP A 116 -2.48 6.21 -33.93
C TRP A 116 -2.90 5.19 -34.99
N ILE A 117 -2.35 3.97 -34.94
CA ILE A 117 -2.72 2.90 -35.88
C ILE A 117 -4.21 2.55 -35.70
N ALA A 118 -4.65 2.35 -34.46
CA ALA A 118 -6.05 2.05 -34.15
C ALA A 118 -6.99 3.17 -34.62
N PHE A 119 -6.59 4.43 -34.43
CA PHE A 119 -7.35 5.59 -34.89
C PHE A 119 -7.51 5.62 -36.43
N ILE A 120 -6.44 5.33 -37.18
CA ILE A 120 -6.50 5.28 -38.64
C ILE A 120 -7.41 4.14 -39.11
N VAL A 121 -7.31 2.95 -38.50
CA VAL A 121 -8.20 1.82 -38.82
C VAL A 121 -9.65 2.21 -38.63
N LEU A 122 -9.99 2.86 -37.51
CA LEU A 122 -11.34 3.33 -37.23
C LEU A 122 -11.84 4.34 -38.28
N LEU A 123 -11.00 5.28 -38.73
CA LEU A 123 -11.36 6.23 -39.79
C LEU A 123 -11.59 5.54 -41.13
N VAL A 124 -10.78 4.55 -41.48
CA VAL A 124 -10.93 3.76 -42.72
C VAL A 124 -12.22 2.94 -42.68
N GLU A 125 -12.47 2.24 -41.57
CA GLU A 125 -13.72 1.50 -41.39
C GLU A 125 -14.93 2.42 -41.45
N TRP A 126 -14.88 3.55 -40.75
CA TRP A 126 -15.94 4.54 -40.76
C TRP A 126 -16.22 5.07 -42.16
N TRP A 127 -15.18 5.44 -42.91
CA TRP A 127 -15.32 5.90 -44.29
C TRP A 127 -15.93 4.83 -45.20
N TYR A 128 -15.54 3.56 -45.03
CA TYR A 128 -16.09 2.44 -45.79
C TYR A 128 -17.59 2.26 -45.53
N PHE A 129 -18.02 2.33 -44.27
CA PHE A 129 -19.44 2.28 -43.94
C PHE A 129 -20.21 3.49 -44.49
N GLN A 130 -19.66 4.69 -44.39
CA GLN A 130 -20.27 5.90 -44.97
C GLN A 130 -20.39 5.82 -46.50
N LYS A 131 -19.41 5.21 -47.19
CA LYS A 131 -19.53 4.99 -48.64
C LYS A 131 -20.57 3.93 -49.00
N LYS A 132 -20.80 2.93 -48.14
CA LYS A 132 -21.81 1.90 -48.35
C LYS A 132 -23.22 2.43 -48.13
N THR A 133 -23.43 3.29 -47.15
CA THR A 133 -24.74 3.92 -46.91
C THR A 133 -25.16 4.81 -48.09
N VAL A 134 -24.21 5.46 -48.78
CA VAL A 134 -24.48 6.27 -49.99
C VAL A 134 -24.85 5.42 -51.23
N ARG A 135 -24.54 4.11 -51.27
CA ARG A 135 -24.88 3.21 -52.40
C ARG A 135 -26.27 2.55 -52.30
N VAL A 136 -27.04 2.79 -51.23
CA VAL A 136 -28.43 2.32 -51.08
C VAL A 136 -29.39 3.49 -51.28
N SER A 137 -29.36 4.10 -52.47
CA SER A 137 -30.34 5.10 -52.94
C SER A 137 -30.32 5.19 -54.47
N GLY A 138 -30.23 4.05 -55.16
CA GLY A 138 -30.36 3.92 -56.61
C GLY A 138 -31.27 2.76 -56.94
#